data_AF-A0A4P9XGP4-F1
#
_entry.id   AF-A0A4P9XGP4-F1
#
_cell.length_a   1.000
_cell.length_b   1.000
_cell.length_c   1.000
_cell.angle_alpha   90.00
_cell.angle_beta   90.00
_cell.angle_gamma   90.00
#
_symmetry.space_group_name_H-M   'P 1'
#
loop_
_entity.id
_entity.type
_entity.pdbx_description
1 polymer ?
#
loop_
_entity_poly.entity_id
_entity_poly.type
_entity_poly.pdbx_seq_one_letter_code
_entity_poly.pdbx_strand_id
1 'polypeptide(L)'
;MASENGMHPAGAAALPGFEVDGPVATAAITPSSMPTGMLVEQLGSNSSDSSADGSNSSNVQGGQTGGTELSGDPHAAAQEQQRAELEARLKETANSLFTVGLSVYDFQPGSDALLRQRVNGLVTQYSELMALGSGLDTMVPEEVIRYVEDGRNPDLFSREFTERAVAENQFANGRMAAFECFKQQLEEELGGALPADVMQAYQKQMGSGSQ
;
A
#
# COMPACT_ATOMS: atom_id res chain seq x y z
N MET A 1 -40.63 -21.89 -65.70
CA MET A 1 -39.31 -22.27 -66.24
C MET A 1 -38.29 -21.61 -65.32
N ALA A 2 -37.55 -22.27 -64.42
CA ALA A 2 -37.19 -23.67 -64.15
C ALA A 2 -37.41 -23.95 -62.63
N SER A 3 -38.01 -25.06 -62.17
CA SER A 3 -37.50 -26.45 -62.02
C SER A 3 -36.25 -26.56 -61.13
N GLU A 4 -36.47 -27.02 -59.88
CA GLU A 4 -35.97 -28.28 -59.25
C GLU A 4 -34.52 -28.20 -58.74
N ASN A 5 -34.20 -28.37 -57.45
CA ASN A 5 -34.30 -29.57 -56.57
C ASN A 5 -34.07 -29.09 -55.11
N GLY A 6 -34.58 -29.65 -54.01
CA GLY A 6 -35.40 -30.82 -53.75
C GLY A 6 -35.58 -31.03 -52.23
N MET A 7 -36.59 -31.84 -51.87
CA MET A 7 -36.84 -32.53 -50.58
C MET A 7 -37.67 -31.81 -49.47
N HIS A 8 -38.94 -32.19 -49.39
CA HIS A 8 -39.82 -32.21 -48.19
C HIS A 8 -39.84 -33.67 -47.62
N PRO A 9 -40.65 -34.05 -46.60
CA PRO A 9 -40.82 -33.57 -45.21
C PRO A 9 -40.85 -34.74 -44.17
N ALA A 10 -40.67 -34.49 -42.87
CA ALA A 10 -41.13 -35.31 -41.71
C ALA A 10 -40.81 -34.52 -40.43
N GLY A 11 -41.65 -34.35 -39.40
CA GLY A 11 -42.64 -35.26 -38.85
C GLY A 11 -42.10 -35.85 -37.53
N ALA A 12 -42.58 -35.29 -36.41
CA ALA A 12 -42.61 -35.88 -35.05
C ALA A 12 -41.29 -36.11 -34.27
N ALA A 13 -41.14 -35.41 -33.14
CA ALA A 13 -41.33 -36.00 -31.81
C ALA A 13 -40.99 -34.97 -30.72
N ALA A 14 -42.00 -34.60 -29.95
CA ALA A 14 -41.82 -33.94 -28.66
C ALA A 14 -41.12 -34.90 -27.70
N LEU A 15 -40.03 -34.46 -27.08
CA LEU A 15 -39.43 -35.12 -25.91
C LEU A 15 -39.68 -34.24 -24.68
N PRO A 16 -40.09 -34.83 -23.55
CA PRO A 16 -40.73 -34.13 -22.45
C PRO A 16 -39.74 -33.36 -21.56
N GLY A 17 -40.27 -32.32 -20.93
CA GLY A 17 -39.56 -31.41 -20.05
C GLY A 17 -38.91 -32.10 -18.85
N PHE A 18 -37.71 -31.61 -18.53
CA PHE A 18 -37.09 -31.79 -17.23
C PHE A 18 -37.32 -30.50 -16.44
N GLU A 19 -38.46 -30.48 -15.75
CA GLU A 19 -38.84 -29.45 -14.79
C GLU A 19 -38.06 -29.72 -13.51
N VAL A 20 -37.04 -28.91 -13.22
CA VAL A 20 -36.32 -28.96 -11.95
C VAL A 20 -37.06 -28.06 -10.98
N ASP A 21 -38.13 -28.61 -10.40
CA ASP A 21 -38.76 -28.03 -9.22
C ASP A 21 -37.90 -28.39 -8.00
N GLY A 22 -37.29 -27.37 -7.42
CA GLY A 22 -36.41 -27.50 -6.25
C GLY A 22 -35.75 -26.15 -5.94
N PRO A 23 -35.75 -25.69 -4.68
CA PRO A 23 -35.36 -24.33 -4.34
C PRO A 23 -33.88 -24.10 -4.66
N VAL A 24 -33.60 -23.04 -5.43
CA VAL A 24 -32.26 -22.47 -5.58
C VAL A 24 -31.80 -22.01 -4.21
N ALA A 25 -31.01 -22.84 -3.52
CA ALA A 25 -30.30 -22.46 -2.33
C ALA A 25 -29.17 -21.52 -2.73
N THR A 26 -29.48 -20.23 -2.77
CA THR A 26 -28.48 -19.16 -2.66
C THR A 26 -27.81 -19.32 -1.30
N ALA A 27 -26.75 -20.12 -1.23
CA ALA A 27 -25.90 -20.20 -0.07
C ALA A 27 -25.09 -18.89 0.02
N ALA A 28 -25.70 -17.89 0.64
CA ALA A 28 -25.01 -16.73 1.17
C ALA A 28 -23.88 -17.24 2.08
N ILE A 29 -22.63 -16.96 1.72
CA ILE A 29 -21.49 -17.14 2.62
C ILE A 29 -21.61 -16.04 3.67
N THR A 30 -22.31 -16.37 4.75
CA THR A 30 -22.35 -15.59 5.98
C THR A 30 -20.96 -15.55 6.62
N PRO A 31 -20.48 -14.39 7.13
CA PRO A 31 -19.17 -14.25 7.76
C PRO A 31 -19.22 -14.81 9.19
N SER A 32 -19.31 -16.12 9.33
CA SER A 32 -19.34 -16.77 10.65
C SER A 32 -18.57 -18.08 10.63
N SER A 33 -17.26 -17.98 10.38
CA SER A 33 -16.25 -18.91 10.88
C SER A 33 -14.88 -18.26 10.72
N MET A 34 -14.57 -17.29 11.57
CA MET A 34 -13.19 -16.85 11.79
C MET A 34 -12.67 -17.52 13.08
N PRO A 35 -11.45 -18.05 13.10
CA PRO A 35 -10.82 -18.46 14.35
C PRO A 35 -10.47 -17.23 15.19
N THR A 36 -10.96 -17.23 16.42
CA THR A 36 -10.79 -16.20 17.45
C THR A 36 -9.33 -15.90 17.73
N GLY A 37 -8.86 -14.70 17.38
CA GLY A 37 -7.49 -14.29 17.68
C GLY A 37 -6.98 -13.01 17.02
N MET A 38 -7.75 -11.92 17.04
CA MET A 38 -7.22 -10.55 17.14
C MET A 38 -8.39 -9.60 17.37
N LEU A 39 -8.49 -9.06 18.59
CA LEU A 39 -9.45 -8.01 18.95
C LEU A 39 -9.20 -6.77 18.09
N VAL A 40 -10.10 -6.50 17.15
CA VAL A 40 -10.37 -5.14 16.67
C VAL A 40 -11.64 -4.69 17.37
N GLU A 41 -11.47 -3.82 18.36
CA GLU A 41 -12.56 -3.11 19.02
C GLU A 41 -13.30 -2.28 17.96
N GLN A 42 -14.56 -2.63 17.75
CA GLN A 42 -15.50 -1.93 16.91
C GLN A 42 -16.37 -1.07 17.81
N LEU A 43 -16.69 0.15 17.36
CA LEU A 43 -17.93 0.94 17.57
C LEU A 43 -17.61 2.39 17.13
N GLY A 44 -18.34 3.08 16.27
CA GLY A 44 -19.58 2.81 15.56
C GLY A 44 -19.88 4.01 14.65
N SER A 45 -20.73 3.83 13.65
CA SER A 45 -21.36 4.93 12.92
C SER A 45 -22.63 5.33 13.65
N ASN A 46 -22.78 6.61 13.99
CA ASN A 46 -24.08 7.28 14.01
C ASN A 46 -23.94 8.80 13.92
N SER A 47 -24.85 9.37 13.15
CA SER A 47 -24.98 10.76 12.76
C SER A 47 -25.61 11.66 13.84
N SER A 48 -25.29 12.95 13.72
CA SER A 48 -26.04 14.16 14.12
C SER A 48 -26.22 14.54 15.60
N ASP A 49 -25.65 15.71 15.91
CA ASP A 49 -26.22 16.88 16.60
C ASP A 49 -25.83 17.20 18.07
N SER A 50 -25.57 18.50 18.27
CA SER A 50 -25.50 19.31 19.52
C SER A 50 -24.32 19.21 20.51
N SER A 51 -23.54 20.31 20.54
CA SER A 51 -23.15 21.21 21.65
C SER A 51 -22.80 20.74 23.08
N ALA A 52 -21.83 21.48 23.66
CA ALA A 52 -21.45 21.69 25.08
C ALA A 52 -20.48 20.64 25.67
N ASP A 53 -19.23 21.04 25.97
CA ASP A 53 -18.72 21.56 27.27
C ASP A 53 -18.68 20.51 28.38
N GLY A 54 -17.51 20.33 29.02
CA GLY A 54 -17.37 19.45 30.17
C GLY A 54 -16.04 18.71 30.25
N SER A 55 -15.08 19.35 30.92
CA SER A 55 -13.90 18.74 31.53
C SER A 55 -14.20 17.42 32.25
N ASN A 56 -13.38 16.39 32.08
CA ASN A 56 -13.00 15.59 33.24
C ASN A 56 -11.66 14.84 33.07
N SER A 57 -10.81 15.06 34.05
CA SER A 57 -9.60 14.30 34.33
C SER A 57 -9.96 13.06 35.16
N SER A 58 -9.51 11.88 34.74
CA SER A 58 -9.31 10.77 35.68
C SER A 58 -8.26 9.79 35.14
N ASN A 59 -7.05 10.01 35.63
CA ASN A 59 -6.00 9.05 35.98
C ASN A 59 -6.37 7.55 35.84
N VAL A 60 -5.71 6.85 34.91
CA VAL A 60 -5.51 5.39 34.96
C VAL A 60 -4.01 5.13 34.86
N GLN A 61 -3.49 4.58 35.95
CA GLN A 61 -2.10 4.27 36.19
C GLN A 61 -1.74 2.89 35.64
N GLY A 62 -0.68 2.84 34.83
CA GLY A 62 0.38 1.83 34.92
C GLY A 62 0.07 0.42 34.38
N GLY A 63 0.00 0.29 33.06
CA GLY A 63 0.27 -0.98 32.37
C GLY A 63 1.64 -0.90 31.69
N GLN A 64 2.64 -1.57 32.26
CA GLN A 64 3.97 -1.77 31.67
C GLN A 64 3.82 -2.56 30.36
N THR A 65 3.78 -1.88 29.22
CA THR A 65 4.14 -2.49 27.94
C THR A 65 5.66 -2.41 27.86
N GLY A 66 6.32 -3.57 27.83
CA GLY A 66 7.75 -3.67 27.59
C GLY A 66 8.09 -3.06 26.23
N GLY A 67 8.41 -1.76 26.24
CA GLY A 67 9.13 -1.14 25.16
C GLY A 67 10.49 -1.83 25.11
N THR A 68 10.71 -2.60 24.06
CA THR A 68 12.07 -2.84 23.60
C THR A 68 12.63 -1.47 23.30
N GLU A 69 13.38 -0.90 24.24
CA GLU A 69 14.25 0.24 24.00
C GLU A 69 15.20 -0.22 22.88
N LEU A 70 14.85 0.12 21.64
CA LEU A 70 15.77 0.10 20.53
C LEU A 70 16.88 1.04 20.93
N SER A 71 17.98 0.47 21.41
CA SER A 71 19.27 1.13 21.56
C SER A 71 19.48 2.03 20.35
N GLY A 72 19.33 3.34 20.54
CA GLY A 72 19.38 4.30 19.45
C GLY A 72 20.70 4.15 18.71
N ASP A 73 20.63 3.66 17.47
CA ASP A 73 21.81 3.50 16.64
C ASP A 73 22.49 4.88 16.49
N PRO A 74 23.74 5.05 16.97
CA PRO A 74 24.42 6.34 16.92
C PRO A 74 24.61 6.85 15.48
N HIS A 75 24.58 5.94 14.51
CA HIS A 75 24.62 6.27 13.08
C HIS A 75 23.32 6.93 12.59
N ALA A 76 22.15 6.46 13.05
CA ALA A 76 20.86 7.03 12.66
C ALA A 76 20.69 8.45 13.21
N ALA A 77 21.11 8.69 14.45
CA ALA A 77 21.08 10.03 15.06
C ALA A 77 22.02 11.01 14.32
N ALA A 78 23.20 10.56 13.91
CA ALA A 78 24.14 11.39 13.15
C ALA A 78 23.59 11.77 11.77
N GLN A 79 22.98 10.81 11.06
CA GLN A 79 22.34 11.08 9.76
C GLN A 79 21.17 12.06 9.88
N GLU A 80 20.35 11.92 10.92
CA GLU A 80 19.24 12.84 11.17
C GLU A 80 19.73 14.27 11.42
N GLN A 81 20.82 14.42 12.18
CA GLN A 81 21.42 15.73 12.42
C GLN A 81 21.99 16.35 11.12
N GLN A 82 22.64 15.56 10.26
CA GLN A 82 23.11 16.02 8.95
C GLN A 82 21.95 16.42 8.03
N ARG A 83 20.83 15.69 8.06
CA ARG A 83 19.62 16.04 7.31
C ARG A 83 19.00 17.34 7.80
N ALA A 84 18.90 17.52 9.12
CA ALA A 84 18.39 18.75 9.71
C ALA A 84 19.25 19.97 9.37
N GLU A 85 20.58 19.80 9.37
CA GLU A 85 21.52 20.86 8.95
C GLU A 85 21.34 21.19 7.46
N LEU A 86 21.22 20.17 6.60
CA LEU A 86 20.96 20.37 5.18
C LEU A 86 19.64 21.11 4.94
N GLU A 87 18.57 20.73 5.65
CA GLU A 87 17.27 21.39 5.55
C GLU A 87 17.34 22.86 5.96
N ALA A 88 18.03 23.16 7.06
CA ALA A 88 18.24 24.54 7.51
C ALA A 88 19.00 25.36 6.46
N ARG A 89 20.07 24.79 5.88
CA ARG A 89 20.88 25.44 4.84
C ARG A 89 20.11 25.65 3.55
N LEU A 90 19.25 24.70 3.17
CA LEU A 90 18.38 24.82 2.01
C LEU A 90 17.38 25.97 2.18
N LYS A 91 16.75 26.09 3.36
CA LYS A 91 15.85 27.21 3.70
C LYS A 91 16.57 28.55 3.67
N GLU A 92 17.79 28.62 4.23
CA GLU A 92 18.62 29.83 4.19
C GLU A 92 18.97 30.25 2.76
N THR A 93 19.30 29.28 1.90
CA THR A 93 19.62 29.51 0.49
C THR A 93 18.40 30.05 -0.27
N ALA A 94 17.21 29.46 -0.05
CA ALA A 94 15.96 29.93 -0.65
C ALA A 94 15.63 31.39 -0.23
N ASN A 95 15.80 31.71 1.06
CA ASN A 95 15.63 33.07 1.57
C ASN A 95 16.65 34.05 0.96
N SER A 96 17.89 33.61 0.77
CA SER A 96 18.94 34.41 0.15
C SER A 96 18.61 34.70 -1.33
N LEU A 97 18.10 33.70 -2.06
CA LEU A 97 17.63 33.85 -3.44
C LEU A 97 16.48 34.86 -3.54
N PHE A 98 15.49 34.77 -2.65
CA PHE A 98 14.40 35.74 -2.57
C PHE A 98 14.90 37.17 -2.29
N THR A 99 15.85 37.30 -1.36
CA THR A 99 16.42 38.60 -0.98
C THR A 99 17.24 39.22 -2.12
N VAL A 100 17.96 38.41 -2.89
CA VAL A 100 18.63 38.86 -4.13
C VAL A 100 17.59 39.34 -5.13
N GLY A 101 16.50 38.60 -5.33
CA GLY A 101 15.39 38.99 -6.19
C GLY A 101 14.81 40.36 -5.81
N LEU A 102 14.58 40.60 -4.51
CA LEU A 102 14.14 41.91 -4.01
C LEU A 102 15.17 43.02 -4.23
N SER A 103 16.46 42.72 -4.04
CA SER A 103 17.54 43.69 -4.25
C SER A 103 17.69 44.11 -5.72
N VAL A 104 17.34 43.22 -6.65
CA VAL A 104 17.29 43.52 -8.08
C VAL A 104 16.02 44.28 -8.44
N TYR A 105 14.89 43.94 -7.82
CA TYR A 105 13.62 44.62 -8.04
C TYR A 105 13.65 46.09 -7.56
N ASP A 106 14.20 46.36 -6.38
CA ASP A 106 14.37 47.71 -5.80
C ASP A 106 15.82 48.22 -5.98
N PHE A 107 16.35 48.09 -7.19
CA PHE A 107 17.70 48.52 -7.47
C PHE A 107 17.83 50.05 -7.49
N GLN A 108 18.78 50.57 -6.71
CA GLN A 108 19.06 52.01 -6.62
C GLN A 108 20.49 52.32 -7.06
N PRO A 109 20.75 53.49 -7.67
CA PRO A 109 22.12 53.91 -8.00
C PRO A 109 23.00 53.92 -6.73
N GLY A 110 24.06 53.10 -6.73
CA GLY A 110 24.96 52.92 -5.58
C GLY A 110 24.77 51.62 -4.78
N SER A 111 23.72 50.83 -5.04
CA SER A 111 23.52 49.52 -4.40
C SER A 111 24.28 48.36 -5.08
N ASP A 112 25.07 48.62 -6.12
CA ASP A 112 25.84 47.62 -6.87
C ASP A 112 26.73 46.74 -6.00
N ALA A 113 27.42 47.35 -5.03
CA ALA A 113 28.32 46.64 -4.13
C ALA A 113 27.56 45.62 -3.25
N LEU A 114 26.39 46.02 -2.73
CA LEU A 114 25.54 45.15 -1.92
C LEU A 114 24.98 43.99 -2.74
N LEU A 115 24.51 44.26 -3.96
CA LEU A 115 24.01 43.21 -4.86
C LEU A 115 25.11 42.19 -5.18
N ARG A 116 26.32 42.66 -5.53
CA ARG A 116 27.48 41.79 -5.79
C ARG A 116 27.84 40.95 -4.57
N GLN A 117 27.82 41.53 -3.38
CA GLN A 117 28.06 40.80 -2.13
C GLN A 117 27.02 39.70 -1.94
N ARG A 118 25.73 39.98 -2.14
CA ARG A 118 24.64 38.99 -1.98
C ARG A 118 24.75 37.86 -2.99
N VAL A 119 25.05 38.17 -4.26
CA VAL A 119 25.24 37.15 -5.30
C VAL A 119 26.44 36.25 -4.97
N ASN A 120 27.57 36.83 -4.57
CA ASN A 120 28.74 36.03 -4.17
C ASN A 120 28.44 35.17 -2.94
N GLY A 121 27.70 35.71 -1.96
CA GLY A 121 27.25 34.96 -0.80
C GLY A 121 26.36 33.76 -1.18
N LEU A 122 25.46 33.95 -2.13
CA LEU A 122 24.61 32.87 -2.66
C LEU A 122 25.46 31.77 -3.31
N VAL A 123 26.47 32.13 -4.12
CA VAL A 123 27.38 31.15 -4.73
C VAL A 123 28.12 30.32 -3.66
N THR A 124 28.60 30.97 -2.60
CA THR A 124 29.22 30.27 -1.47
C THR A 124 28.22 29.32 -0.78
N GLN A 125 27.01 29.78 -0.49
CA GLN A 125 25.96 28.95 0.11
C GLN A 125 25.63 27.72 -0.74
N TYR A 126 25.55 27.84 -2.06
CA TYR A 126 25.35 26.69 -2.96
C TYR A 126 26.50 25.69 -2.90
N SER A 127 27.74 26.17 -2.83
CA SER A 127 28.92 25.29 -2.72
C SER A 127 28.93 24.51 -1.40
N GLU A 128 28.55 25.16 -0.31
CA GLU A 128 28.44 24.54 1.01
C GLU A 128 27.28 23.54 1.03
N LEU A 129 26.12 23.89 0.47
CA LEU A 129 24.97 23.00 0.35
C LEU A 129 25.30 21.72 -0.42
N MET A 130 26.06 21.84 -1.52
CA MET A 130 26.52 20.69 -2.30
C MET A 130 27.48 19.79 -1.50
N ALA A 131 28.37 20.38 -0.71
CA ALA A 131 29.26 19.63 0.17
C ALA A 131 28.48 18.87 1.27
N LEU A 132 27.51 19.51 1.91
CA LEU A 132 26.63 18.86 2.90
C LEU A 132 25.84 17.71 2.28
N GLY A 133 25.27 17.92 1.08
CA GLY A 133 24.50 16.89 0.37
C GLY A 133 25.30 15.64 0.04
N SER A 134 26.61 15.77 -0.21
CA SER A 134 27.48 14.61 -0.52
C SER A 134 27.70 13.66 0.67
N GLY A 135 27.43 14.10 1.90
CA GLY A 135 27.58 13.29 3.11
C GLY A 135 26.35 12.44 3.44
N LEU A 136 25.23 12.60 2.72
CA LEU A 136 23.99 11.86 2.97
C LEU A 136 23.90 10.62 2.09
N ASP A 137 23.95 9.45 2.73
CA ASP A 137 23.61 8.18 2.09
C ASP A 137 22.10 7.94 2.21
N THR A 138 21.34 8.41 1.23
CA THR A 138 19.88 8.22 1.16
C THR A 138 19.46 7.91 -0.26
N MET A 139 18.77 6.78 -0.42
CA MET A 139 18.15 6.41 -1.69
C MET A 139 16.77 7.06 -1.81
N VAL A 140 16.56 7.82 -2.89
CA VAL A 140 15.26 8.39 -3.24
C VAL A 140 14.77 7.71 -4.53
N PRO A 141 13.59 7.06 -4.52
CA PRO A 141 13.01 6.49 -5.74
C PRO A 141 12.76 7.56 -6.82
N GLU A 142 12.96 7.22 -8.09
CA GLU A 142 12.75 8.15 -9.22
C GLU A 142 11.29 8.63 -9.29
N GLU A 143 10.33 7.77 -8.93
CA GLU A 143 8.92 8.12 -8.86
C GLU A 143 8.65 9.25 -7.86
N VAL A 144 9.35 9.29 -6.74
CA VAL A 144 9.22 10.38 -5.76
C VAL A 144 9.71 11.70 -6.34
N ILE A 145 10.81 11.66 -7.12
CA ILE A 145 11.33 12.85 -7.83
C ILE A 145 10.26 13.37 -8.80
N ARG A 146 9.62 12.49 -9.57
CA ARG A 146 8.53 12.87 -10.49
C ARG A 146 7.33 13.49 -9.77
N TYR A 147 6.98 13.02 -8.55
CA TYR A 147 5.92 13.65 -7.77
C TYR A 147 6.26 15.11 -7.43
N VAL A 148 7.51 15.37 -7.04
CA VAL A 148 7.98 16.73 -6.73
C VAL A 148 7.99 17.61 -8.00
N GLU A 149 8.47 17.10 -9.13
CA GLU A 149 8.48 17.83 -10.41
C GLU A 149 7.07 18.20 -10.90
N ASP A 150 6.09 17.30 -10.69
CA ASP A 150 4.68 17.52 -11.02
C ASP A 150 3.96 18.45 -10.01
N GLY A 151 4.63 18.87 -8.93
CA GLY A 151 4.02 19.65 -7.85
C GLY A 151 3.04 18.85 -6.97
N ARG A 152 3.13 17.51 -6.98
CA ARG A 152 2.35 16.61 -6.13
C ARG A 152 3.04 16.36 -4.80
N ASN A 153 2.26 16.07 -3.76
CA ASN A 153 2.83 15.72 -2.46
C ASN A 153 3.53 14.35 -2.53
N PRO A 154 4.84 14.24 -2.25
CA PRO A 154 5.57 12.97 -2.26
C PRO A 154 5.01 11.94 -1.25
N ASP A 155 4.34 12.36 -0.18
CA ASP A 155 3.72 11.42 0.79
C ASP A 155 2.64 10.54 0.15
N LEU A 156 2.03 11.01 -0.95
CA LEU A 156 1.05 10.24 -1.69
C LEU A 156 1.68 9.00 -2.32
N PHE A 157 2.93 9.08 -2.79
CA PHE A 157 3.66 7.91 -3.30
C PHE A 157 3.82 6.86 -2.20
N SER A 158 4.28 7.28 -1.01
CA SER A 158 4.45 6.39 0.14
C SER A 158 3.13 5.72 0.51
N ARG A 159 2.03 6.48 0.54
CA ARG A 159 0.69 5.95 0.81
C ARG A 159 0.27 4.91 -0.23
N GLU A 160 0.35 5.25 -1.52
CA GLU A 160 -0.04 4.37 -2.62
C GLU A 160 0.84 3.10 -2.67
N PHE A 161 2.13 3.23 -2.35
CA PHE A 161 3.04 2.09 -2.26
C PHE A 161 2.62 1.13 -1.14
N THR A 162 2.34 1.66 0.06
CA THR A 162 1.85 0.86 1.18
C THR A 162 0.50 0.22 0.89
N GLU A 163 -0.45 0.98 0.33
CA GLU A 163 -1.77 0.46 -0.05
C GLU A 163 -1.66 -0.68 -1.06
N ARG A 164 -0.79 -0.52 -2.08
CA ARG A 164 -0.52 -1.56 -3.07
C ARG A 164 0.11 -2.80 -2.44
N ALA A 165 1.11 -2.63 -1.57
CA ALA A 165 1.74 -3.74 -0.88
C ALA A 165 0.74 -4.55 -0.03
N VAL A 166 -0.17 -3.88 0.65
CA VAL A 166 -1.25 -4.53 1.42
C VAL A 166 -2.20 -5.29 0.49
N ALA A 167 -2.65 -4.66 -0.59
CA ALA A 167 -3.56 -5.28 -1.55
C ALA A 167 -2.93 -6.52 -2.23
N GLU A 168 -1.67 -6.42 -2.63
CA GLU A 168 -0.92 -7.53 -3.25
C GLU A 168 -0.69 -8.68 -2.25
N ASN A 169 -0.39 -8.36 -0.98
CA ASN A 169 -0.24 -9.37 0.06
C ASN A 169 -1.57 -10.13 0.31
N GLN A 170 -2.68 -9.39 0.44
CA GLN A 170 -4.01 -10.00 0.61
C GLN A 170 -4.40 -10.85 -0.60
N PHE A 171 -4.13 -10.35 -1.82
CA PHE A 171 -4.40 -11.10 -3.04
C PHE A 171 -3.57 -12.38 -3.13
N ALA A 172 -2.28 -12.32 -2.79
CA ALA A 172 -1.42 -13.51 -2.74
C ALA A 172 -1.91 -14.53 -1.71
N ASN A 173 -2.28 -14.08 -0.50
CA ASN A 173 -2.85 -14.94 0.53
C ASN A 173 -4.16 -15.60 0.09
N GLY A 174 -5.05 -14.83 -0.54
CA GLY A 174 -6.30 -15.37 -1.09
C GLY A 174 -6.06 -16.43 -2.16
N ARG A 175 -5.05 -16.23 -3.03
CA ARG A 175 -4.66 -17.26 -4.01
C ARG A 175 -4.12 -18.51 -3.36
N MET A 176 -3.26 -18.39 -2.34
CA MET A 176 -2.75 -19.55 -1.59
C MET A 176 -3.89 -20.35 -0.95
N ALA A 177 -4.82 -19.66 -0.26
CA ALA A 177 -5.98 -20.30 0.34
C ALA A 177 -6.89 -21.00 -0.70
N ALA A 178 -7.08 -20.39 -1.88
CA ALA A 178 -7.85 -21.01 -2.95
C ALA A 178 -7.18 -22.28 -3.50
N PHE A 179 -5.86 -22.28 -3.65
CA PHE A 179 -5.11 -23.48 -4.06
C PHE A 179 -5.16 -24.58 -3.00
N GLU A 180 -5.08 -24.24 -1.72
CA GLU A 180 -5.23 -25.21 -0.62
C GLU A 180 -6.62 -25.83 -0.61
N CYS A 181 -7.68 -25.02 -0.76
CA CYS A 181 -9.05 -25.51 -0.84
C CYS A 181 -9.27 -26.41 -2.06
N PHE A 182 -8.77 -26.00 -3.23
CA PHE A 182 -8.84 -26.80 -4.45
C PHE A 182 -8.12 -28.14 -4.28
N LYS A 183 -6.93 -28.13 -3.69
CA LYS A 183 -6.17 -29.34 -3.38
C LYS A 183 -6.97 -30.27 -2.47
N GLN A 184 -7.56 -29.75 -1.38
CA GLN A 184 -8.35 -30.56 -0.44
C GLN A 184 -9.56 -31.22 -1.13
N GLN A 185 -10.29 -30.46 -1.95
CA GLN A 185 -11.42 -31.00 -2.72
C GLN A 185 -10.97 -32.07 -3.73
N LEU A 186 -9.85 -31.84 -4.40
CA LEU A 186 -9.29 -32.81 -5.33
C LEU A 186 -8.86 -34.09 -4.61
N GLU A 187 -8.24 -33.99 -3.44
CA GLU A 187 -7.84 -35.13 -2.61
C GLU A 187 -9.06 -35.94 -2.14
N GLU A 188 -10.17 -35.28 -1.80
CA GLU A 188 -11.42 -35.92 -1.41
C GLU A 188 -12.04 -36.73 -2.56
N GLU A 189 -12.21 -36.10 -3.73
CA GLU A 189 -12.75 -36.75 -4.92
C GLU A 189 -11.86 -37.92 -5.37
N LEU A 190 -10.54 -37.73 -5.33
CA LEU A 190 -9.57 -38.77 -5.68
C LEU A 190 -9.62 -39.94 -4.69
N GLY A 191 -9.83 -39.66 -3.40
CA GLY A 191 -10.02 -40.68 -2.37
C GLY A 191 -11.27 -41.55 -2.56
N GLY A 192 -12.32 -41.00 -3.17
CA GLY A 192 -13.51 -41.75 -3.55
C GLY A 192 -13.35 -42.55 -4.86
N ALA A 193 -12.53 -42.07 -5.79
CA ALA A 193 -12.37 -42.66 -7.12
C ALA A 193 -11.23 -43.69 -7.24
N LEU A 194 -10.19 -43.60 -6.41
CA LEU A 194 -9.00 -44.45 -6.48
C LEU A 194 -8.93 -45.52 -5.38
N PRO A 195 -8.25 -46.66 -5.64
CA PRO A 195 -7.89 -47.63 -4.62
C PRO A 195 -7.03 -47.05 -3.48
N ALA A 196 -7.22 -47.56 -2.26
CA ALA A 196 -6.64 -47.00 -1.02
C ALA A 196 -5.09 -47.06 -0.96
N ASP A 197 -4.48 -48.04 -1.62
CA ASP A 197 -3.04 -48.21 -1.74
C ASP A 197 -2.39 -47.11 -2.60
N VAL A 198 -3.08 -46.66 -3.66
CA VAL A 198 -2.63 -45.53 -4.49
C VAL A 198 -2.71 -44.21 -3.71
N MET A 199 -3.77 -44.01 -2.93
CA MET A 199 -3.92 -42.82 -2.08
C MET A 199 -2.87 -42.73 -0.96
N GLN A 200 -2.49 -43.87 -0.36
CA GLN A 200 -1.39 -43.91 0.62
C GLN A 200 -0.04 -43.53 0.02
N ALA A 201 0.23 -43.97 -1.22
CA ALA A 201 1.46 -43.59 -1.92
C ALA A 201 1.51 -42.08 -2.22
N TYR A 202 0.39 -41.47 -2.63
CA TYR A 202 0.27 -40.04 -2.83
C TYR A 202 0.51 -39.22 -1.55
N GLN A 203 -0.15 -39.59 -0.45
CA GLN A 203 0.02 -38.91 0.85
C GLN A 203 1.46 -38.99 1.37
N LYS A 204 2.14 -40.12 1.15
CA LYS A 204 3.55 -40.30 1.51
C LYS A 204 4.48 -39.36 0.73
N GLN A 205 4.20 -39.10 -0.54
CA GLN A 205 4.95 -38.13 -1.35
C GLN A 205 4.68 -36.69 -0.89
N MET A 206 3.42 -36.34 -0.62
CA MET A 206 3.03 -35.00 -0.17
C MET A 206 3.55 -34.65 1.23
N GLY A 207 3.63 -35.62 2.14
CA GLY A 207 4.23 -35.44 3.47
C GLY A 207 5.76 -35.30 3.47
N SER A 208 6.44 -35.72 2.39
CA SER A 208 7.90 -35.67 2.27
C SER A 208 8.46 -34.30 1.88
N GLY A 209 7.62 -33.38 1.40
CA GLY A 209 8.02 -32.02 0.98
C GLY A 209 8.03 -30.97 2.09
N SER A 210 7.75 -31.34 3.34
CA SER A 210 7.58 -30.41 4.46
C SER A 210 8.72 -30.43 5.51
N GLN A 211 9.94 -30.84 5.12
CA GLN A 211 11.15 -30.70 5.94
C GLN A 211 12.04 -29.56 5.46
#